data_AF-A0A7J4SBX8-F1
#
_entry.id   AF-A0A7J4SBX8-F1
#
_cell.length_a   1.000
_cell.length_b   1.000
_cell.length_c   1.000
_cell.angle_alpha   90.00
_cell.angle_beta   90.00
_cell.angle_gamma   90.00
#
_symmetry.space_group_name_H-M   'P 1'
#
loop_
_entity.id
_entity.type
_entity.pdbx_description
1 polymer ?
#
loop_
_entity_poly.entity_id
_entity_poly.type
_entity_poly.pdbx_seq_one_letter_code
_entity_poly.pdbx_strand_id
1 'polypeptide(L)'
;MEMPHFPCFKVDLSKSVNNLIQQFIDVRPNQNWLLLADYAAQTQQQLWTAWLLCQRAFEQNRALARSLDAEFLRYIAATHHVSEAFRKVGISDNHERAWIVNLPEYEKVNGEMVPLCDDDITAAVVDNLCNKLNLSIIDGSPELTVHGLNKLGLKVDVISENTGDLLVGLTISTELNS
;
A
#
# COMPACT_ATOMS: atom_id res chain seq x y z
N MET A 1 -14.31 -4.08 -17.42
CA MET A 1 -13.56 -5.20 -16.84
C MET A 1 -13.62 -5.01 -15.33
N GLU A 2 -13.82 -6.09 -14.58
CA GLU A 2 -13.68 -6.03 -13.13
C GLU A 2 -12.20 -5.85 -12.79
N MET A 3 -11.90 -5.00 -11.81
CA MET A 3 -10.51 -4.73 -11.43
C MET A 3 -9.94 -5.95 -10.71
N PRO A 4 -8.70 -6.39 -11.02
CA PRO A 4 -8.13 -7.56 -10.37
C PRO A 4 -7.96 -7.34 -8.86
N HIS A 5 -7.72 -8.42 -8.12
CA HIS A 5 -7.31 -8.30 -6.72
C HIS A 5 -6.01 -7.51 -6.63
N PHE A 6 -5.97 -6.53 -5.73
CA PHE A 6 -4.80 -5.71 -5.50
C PHE A 6 -3.68 -6.58 -4.93
N PRO A 7 -2.45 -6.56 -5.50
CA PRO A 7 -1.29 -7.33 -5.04
C PRO A 7 -0.82 -6.93 -3.63
N CYS A 8 -1.44 -7.51 -2.60
CA CYS A 8 -1.20 -7.19 -1.19
C CYS A 8 -1.17 -8.48 -0.36
N PHE A 9 -0.02 -8.79 0.23
CA PHE A 9 0.25 -10.08 0.87
C PHE A 9 0.60 -9.86 2.34
N LYS A 10 -0.15 -10.52 3.23
CA LYS A 10 0.06 -10.38 4.67
C LYS A 10 1.25 -11.22 5.10
N VAL A 11 2.12 -10.63 5.92
CA VAL A 11 3.31 -11.30 6.42
C VAL A 11 3.46 -11.15 7.93
N ASP A 12 4.00 -12.19 8.55
CA ASP A 12 4.46 -12.21 9.93
C ASP A 12 5.92 -11.72 9.99
N LEU A 13 6.17 -10.75 10.87
CA LEU A 13 7.47 -10.11 11.10
C LEU A 13 8.15 -10.58 12.39
N SER A 14 7.52 -11.43 13.21
CA SER A 14 8.00 -11.85 14.53
C SER A 14 9.39 -12.51 14.52
N LYS A 15 9.77 -13.11 13.39
CA LYS A 15 11.08 -13.74 13.16
C LYS A 15 11.93 -13.00 12.13
N SER A 16 11.52 -11.80 11.72
CA SER A 16 12.20 -11.05 10.68
C SER A 16 13.65 -10.72 11.04
N VAL A 17 14.43 -10.42 10.01
CA VAL A 17 15.80 -9.93 10.18
C VAL A 17 15.84 -8.58 10.91
N ASN A 18 16.94 -8.32 11.63
CA ASN A 18 17.22 -6.99 12.18
C ASN A 18 17.34 -5.95 11.05
N ASN A 19 16.94 -4.71 11.32
CA ASN A 19 16.91 -3.63 10.33
C ASN A 19 16.07 -3.98 9.08
N LEU A 20 14.92 -4.64 9.29
CA LEU A 20 14.03 -5.13 8.23
C LEU A 20 13.78 -4.12 7.11
N ILE A 21 13.53 -2.85 7.44
CA ILE A 21 13.24 -1.81 6.45
C ILE A 21 14.42 -1.62 5.49
N GLN A 22 15.64 -1.51 6.01
CA GLN A 22 16.83 -1.33 5.19
C GLN A 22 17.08 -2.57 4.32
N GLN A 23 17.01 -3.75 4.94
CA GLN A 23 17.18 -5.02 4.24
C GLN A 23 16.15 -5.18 3.11
N PHE A 24 14.88 -4.82 3.36
CA PHE A 24 13.82 -4.84 2.35
C PHE A 24 14.14 -3.92 1.17
N ILE A 25 14.59 -2.70 1.43
CA ILE A 25 14.99 -1.75 0.38
C ILE A 25 16.15 -2.31 -0.46
N ASP A 26 17.08 -3.03 0.16
CA ASP A 26 18.25 -3.60 -0.52
C ASP A 26 17.90 -4.82 -1.39
N VAL A 27 16.89 -5.61 -0.99
CA VAL A 27 16.53 -6.85 -1.69
C VAL A 27 15.33 -6.74 -2.61
N ARG A 28 14.50 -5.69 -2.48
CA ARG A 28 13.31 -5.50 -3.32
C ARG A 28 13.69 -5.28 -4.80
N PRO A 29 12.89 -5.77 -5.76
CA PRO A 29 13.25 -5.65 -7.18
C PRO A 29 13.34 -4.20 -7.67
N ASN A 30 12.43 -3.34 -7.20
CA ASN A 30 12.34 -1.93 -7.59
C ASN A 30 11.44 -1.15 -6.61
N GLN A 31 11.18 0.13 -6.91
CA GLN A 31 10.38 1.04 -6.08
C GLN A 31 8.86 0.79 -6.14
N ASN A 32 8.39 -0.19 -6.89
CA ASN A 32 6.98 -0.59 -6.90
C ASN A 32 6.65 -1.53 -5.73
N TRP A 33 7.66 -2.05 -5.04
CA TRP A 33 7.49 -2.93 -3.89
C TRP A 33 7.66 -2.15 -2.60
N LEU A 34 6.69 -2.25 -1.70
CA LEU A 34 6.74 -1.56 -0.40
C LEU A 34 6.20 -2.42 0.74
N LEU A 35 6.50 -1.98 1.96
CA LEU A 35 5.92 -2.50 3.19
C LEU A 35 4.90 -1.50 3.74
N LEU A 36 3.73 -2.01 4.13
CA LEU A 36 2.70 -1.26 4.87
C LEU A 36 2.52 -1.85 6.25
N ALA A 37 2.21 -0.98 7.22
CA ALA A 37 1.67 -1.45 8.49
C ALA A 37 0.39 -2.28 8.26
N ASP A 38 0.17 -3.30 9.07
CA ASP A 38 -0.95 -4.23 8.94
C ASP A 38 -2.33 -3.55 8.96
N TYR A 39 -2.44 -2.43 9.66
CA TYR A 39 -3.66 -1.62 9.74
C TYR A 39 -3.86 -0.64 8.57
N ALA A 40 -2.88 -0.45 7.69
CA ALA A 40 -2.94 0.60 6.66
C ALA A 40 -3.75 0.18 5.42
N ALA A 41 -3.72 -1.11 5.06
CA ALA A 41 -4.52 -1.67 3.99
C ALA A 41 -5.89 -2.10 4.54
N GLN A 42 -6.97 -1.43 4.12
CA GLN A 42 -8.32 -1.66 4.66
C GLN A 42 -9.32 -2.16 3.60
N THR A 43 -9.21 -1.75 2.33
CA THR A 43 -10.08 -2.25 1.25
C THR A 43 -9.37 -2.28 -0.09
N GLN A 44 -9.86 -3.12 -1.01
CA GLN A 44 -9.40 -3.17 -2.41
C GLN A 44 -9.58 -1.82 -3.11
N GLN A 45 -10.72 -1.17 -2.90
CA GLN A 45 -11.05 0.13 -3.49
C GLN A 45 -10.09 1.22 -3.01
N GLN A 46 -9.73 1.23 -1.72
CA GLN A 46 -8.75 2.18 -1.18
C GLN A 46 -7.38 2.02 -1.87
N LEU A 47 -6.89 0.78 -1.95
CA LEU A 47 -5.56 0.48 -2.52
C LEU A 47 -5.51 0.82 -4.02
N TRP A 48 -6.50 0.40 -4.80
CA TRP A 48 -6.58 0.74 -6.22
C TRP A 48 -6.75 2.24 -6.47
N THR A 49 -7.52 2.94 -5.63
CA THR A 49 -7.65 4.40 -5.70
C THR A 49 -6.29 5.06 -5.48
N ALA A 50 -5.57 4.70 -4.41
CA ALA A 50 -4.26 5.24 -4.11
C ALA A 50 -3.24 4.95 -5.24
N TRP A 51 -3.29 3.74 -5.82
CA TRP A 51 -2.44 3.36 -6.95
C TRP A 51 -2.74 4.24 -8.18
N LEU A 52 -4.01 4.41 -8.55
CA LEU A 52 -4.39 5.21 -9.71
C LEU A 52 -3.98 6.68 -9.55
N LEU A 53 -4.19 7.24 -8.35
CA LEU A 53 -3.76 8.61 -8.02
C LEU A 53 -2.25 8.77 -8.12
N CYS A 54 -1.51 7.77 -7.63
CA CYS A 54 -0.06 7.71 -7.71
C CYS A 54 0.43 7.66 -9.17
N GLN A 55 -0.10 6.76 -9.99
CA GLN A 55 0.29 6.64 -11.41
C GLN A 55 0.01 7.92 -12.19
N ARG A 56 -1.17 8.54 -11.98
CA ARG A 56 -1.51 9.84 -12.58
C ARG A 56 -0.59 10.95 -12.13
N ALA A 57 -0.21 10.96 -10.85
CA ALA A 57 0.68 11.99 -10.32
C ALA A 57 2.07 11.94 -10.96
N PHE A 58 2.63 10.75 -11.15
CA PHE A 58 3.90 10.59 -11.86
C PHE A 58 3.79 10.92 -13.35
N GLU A 59 2.75 10.42 -14.02
CA GLU A 59 2.52 10.71 -15.44
C GLU A 59 2.42 12.21 -15.72
N GLN A 60 1.77 12.95 -14.83
CA GLN A 60 1.55 14.40 -14.98
C GLN A 60 2.70 15.24 -14.39
N ASN A 61 3.78 14.62 -13.91
CA ASN A 61 4.89 15.28 -13.21
C ASN A 61 4.44 16.14 -12.01
N ARG A 62 3.41 15.71 -11.29
CA ARG A 62 2.85 16.37 -10.09
C ARG A 62 3.06 15.60 -8.79
N ALA A 63 3.77 14.46 -8.86
CA ALA A 63 4.08 13.67 -7.67
C ALA A 63 4.89 14.51 -6.66
N LEU A 64 4.54 14.40 -5.37
CA LEU A 64 5.26 15.10 -4.30
C LEU A 64 6.46 14.30 -3.81
N ALA A 65 6.37 12.96 -3.86
CA ALA A 65 7.49 12.09 -3.57
C ALA A 65 8.36 11.80 -4.82
N ARG A 66 9.60 11.36 -4.58
CA ARG A 66 10.57 11.04 -5.63
C ARG A 66 10.44 9.61 -6.19
N SER A 67 9.59 8.79 -5.58
CA SER A 67 9.44 7.37 -5.88
C SER A 67 8.00 6.92 -5.69
N LEU A 68 7.60 5.87 -6.43
CA LEU A 68 6.23 5.38 -6.51
C LEU A 68 5.72 4.86 -5.16
N ASP A 69 6.55 4.09 -4.44
CA ASP A 69 6.28 3.64 -3.07
C ASP A 69 5.94 4.78 -2.12
N ALA A 70 6.78 5.81 -2.07
CA ALA A 70 6.63 6.93 -1.15
C ALA A 70 5.38 7.78 -1.48
N GLU A 71 5.08 7.97 -2.76
CA GLU A 71 3.87 8.68 -3.19
C GLU A 71 2.60 7.85 -2.90
N PHE A 72 2.67 6.54 -3.06
CA PHE A 72 1.57 5.64 -2.68
C PHE A 72 1.29 5.70 -1.17
N LEU A 73 2.34 5.62 -0.33
CA LEU A 73 2.21 5.79 1.11
C LEU A 73 1.55 7.12 1.47
N ARG A 74 1.88 8.19 0.73
CA ARG A 74 1.33 9.53 0.94
C ARG A 74 -0.19 9.56 0.73
N TYR A 75 -0.69 8.90 -0.32
CA TYR A 75 -2.13 8.76 -0.54
C TYR A 75 -2.81 7.90 0.53
N ILE A 76 -2.22 6.76 0.92
CA ILE A 76 -2.78 5.92 2.00
C ILE A 76 -2.82 6.66 3.34
N ALA A 77 -1.78 7.44 3.65
CA ALA A 77 -1.71 8.25 4.86
C ALA A 77 -2.60 9.51 4.82
N ALA A 78 -3.16 9.86 3.66
CA ALA A 78 -3.89 11.09 3.42
C ALA A 78 -3.15 12.34 3.90
N THR A 79 -1.90 12.49 3.44
CA THR A 79 -1.00 13.60 3.85
C THR A 79 -0.23 14.16 2.65
N HIS A 80 0.36 15.34 2.80
CA HIS A 80 1.22 15.94 1.77
C HIS A 80 2.70 15.79 2.12
N HIS A 81 2.99 15.32 3.32
CA HIS A 81 4.33 15.19 3.84
C HIS A 81 4.80 13.74 3.77
N VAL A 82 5.79 13.48 2.93
CA VAL A 82 6.37 12.14 2.74
C VAL A 82 6.83 11.52 4.07
N SER A 83 7.51 12.29 4.92
CA SER A 83 7.97 11.81 6.23
C SER A 83 6.81 11.40 7.15
N GLU A 84 5.71 12.15 7.12
CA GLU A 84 4.50 11.81 7.89
C GLU A 84 3.84 10.55 7.33
N ALA A 85 3.86 10.35 6.01
CA ALA A 85 3.33 9.15 5.38
C ALA A 85 4.05 7.89 5.86
N PHE A 86 5.39 7.89 5.82
CA PHE A 86 6.19 6.78 6.36
C PHE A 86 5.90 6.52 7.83
N ARG A 87 5.82 7.58 8.66
CA ARG A 87 5.53 7.46 10.09
C ARG A 87 4.13 6.89 10.37
N LYS A 88 3.15 7.22 9.54
CA LYS A 88 1.73 6.92 9.76
C LYS A 88 1.30 5.57 9.20
N VAL A 89 1.86 5.14 8.06
CA VAL A 89 1.39 3.92 7.36
C VAL A 89 2.52 2.97 6.94
N GLY A 90 3.78 3.40 7.08
CA GLY A 90 4.92 2.50 6.96
C GLY A 90 5.07 1.62 8.20
N ILE A 91 5.94 0.62 8.10
CA ILE A 91 6.28 -0.23 9.24
C ILE A 91 7.32 0.42 10.16
N SER A 92 7.36 -0.05 11.40
CA SER A 92 8.38 0.26 12.40
C SER A 92 8.70 -1.00 13.19
N ASP A 93 9.82 -1.00 13.93
CA ASP A 93 10.38 -2.18 14.63
C ASP A 93 9.44 -2.85 15.65
N ASN A 94 8.34 -2.20 16.03
CA ASN A 94 7.31 -2.72 16.93
C ASN A 94 6.15 -3.44 16.23
N HIS A 95 6.13 -3.52 14.90
CA HIS A 95 5.10 -4.25 14.18
C HIS A 95 5.45 -5.73 14.12
N GLU A 96 4.51 -6.57 14.51
CA GLU A 96 4.62 -8.03 14.38
C GLU A 96 4.07 -8.53 13.04
N ARG A 97 3.36 -7.67 12.30
CA ARG A 97 2.71 -7.99 11.02
C ARG A 97 2.79 -6.81 10.08
N ALA A 98 2.80 -7.10 8.78
CA ALA A 98 2.79 -6.10 7.73
C ALA A 98 2.14 -6.63 6.46
N TRP A 99 2.02 -5.75 5.47
CA TRP A 99 1.73 -6.13 4.10
C TRP A 99 2.96 -5.91 3.22
N ILE A 100 3.29 -6.88 2.38
CA ILE A 100 4.09 -6.66 1.17
C ILE A 100 3.12 -6.27 0.06
N VAL A 101 3.36 -5.11 -0.55
CA VAL A 101 2.55 -4.60 -1.65
C VAL A 101 3.39 -4.48 -2.91
N ASN A 102 2.82 -4.92 -4.04
CA ASN A 102 3.32 -4.63 -5.37
C ASN A 102 2.40 -3.60 -6.04
N LEU A 103 2.99 -2.50 -6.53
CA LEU A 103 2.32 -1.51 -7.35
C LEU A 103 2.51 -1.91 -8.82
N PRO A 104 1.52 -2.55 -9.47
CA PRO A 104 1.71 -3.03 -10.83
C PRO A 104 1.99 -1.86 -11.78
N GLU A 105 2.76 -2.13 -12.82
CA GLU A 105 2.82 -1.23 -13.98
C GLU A 105 1.44 -1.18 -14.67
N TYR A 106 1.29 -0.29 -15.64
CA TYR A 106 0.03 -0.15 -16.36
C TYR A 106 0.24 0.02 -17.85
N GLU A 107 -0.79 -0.32 -18.61
CA GLU A 107 -0.95 0.08 -19.99
C GLU A 107 -2.10 1.07 -20.14
N LYS A 108 -2.14 1.78 -21.28
CA LYS A 108 -3.25 2.68 -21.62
C LYS A 108 -4.16 2.02 -22.62
N VAL A 109 -5.38 1.71 -22.19
CA VAL A 109 -6.44 1.19 -23.07
C VAL A 109 -7.55 2.22 -23.11
N ASN A 110 -7.83 2.77 -24.30
CA ASN A 110 -8.85 3.82 -24.50
C ASN A 110 -8.69 5.06 -23.59
N GLY A 111 -7.45 5.40 -23.21
CA GLY A 111 -7.15 6.53 -22.32
C GLY A 111 -7.28 6.21 -20.82
N GLU A 112 -7.68 4.99 -20.46
CA GLU A 112 -7.71 4.50 -19.08
C GLU A 112 -6.41 3.75 -18.74
N MET A 113 -5.94 3.90 -17.50
CA MET A 113 -4.79 3.14 -16.98
C MET A 113 -5.28 1.78 -16.49
N VAL A 114 -4.82 0.72 -17.15
CA VAL A 114 -5.17 -0.67 -16.81
C VAL A 114 -3.94 -1.35 -16.18
N PRO A 115 -4.05 -1.90 -14.96
CA PRO A 115 -2.90 -2.51 -14.28
C PRO A 115 -2.49 -3.82 -14.96
N LEU A 116 -1.19 -4.00 -15.14
CA LEU A 116 -0.59 -5.24 -15.62
C LEU A 116 -0.26 -6.12 -14.41
N CYS A 117 -1.19 -7.02 -14.08
CA CYS A 117 -1.04 -7.97 -12.98
C CYS A 117 -0.62 -9.34 -13.51
N ASP A 118 0.51 -9.84 -13.04
CA ASP A 118 0.96 -11.22 -13.25
C ASP A 118 1.11 -11.87 -11.87
N ASP A 119 0.13 -12.72 -11.52
CA ASP A 119 0.04 -13.33 -10.19
C ASP A 119 1.19 -14.31 -9.94
N ASP A 120 1.65 -15.03 -10.97
CA ASP A 120 2.74 -16.00 -10.85
C ASP A 120 4.08 -15.30 -10.59
N ILE A 121 4.38 -14.23 -11.35
CA ILE A 121 5.58 -13.42 -11.13
C ILE A 121 5.50 -12.75 -9.75
N THR A 122 4.35 -12.21 -9.39
CA THR A 122 4.15 -11.53 -8.11
C THR A 122 4.37 -12.52 -6.95
N ALA A 123 3.78 -13.71 -7.00
CA ALA A 123 3.96 -14.74 -5.98
C ALA A 123 5.44 -15.15 -5.85
N ALA A 124 6.13 -15.38 -6.96
CA ALA A 124 7.55 -15.74 -6.96
C ALA A 124 8.44 -14.65 -6.31
N VAL A 125 8.11 -13.36 -6.53
CA VAL A 125 8.83 -12.26 -5.87
C VAL A 125 8.53 -12.22 -4.38
N VAL A 126 7.26 -12.37 -3.97
CA VAL A 126 6.87 -12.40 -2.54
C VAL A 126 7.59 -13.53 -1.81
N ASP A 127 7.64 -14.73 -2.41
CA ASP A 127 8.39 -15.87 -1.86
C ASP A 127 9.89 -15.56 -1.72
N ASN A 128 10.49 -14.91 -2.72
CA ASN A 128 11.89 -14.51 -2.66
C ASN A 128 12.16 -13.51 -1.52
N LEU A 129 11.29 -12.51 -1.37
CA LEU A 129 11.38 -11.51 -0.31
C LEU A 129 11.22 -12.16 1.07
N CYS A 130 10.23 -13.04 1.24
CA CYS A 130 9.99 -13.73 2.50
C CYS A 130 11.20 -14.59 2.89
N ASN A 131 11.76 -15.35 1.94
CA ASN A 131 12.94 -16.17 2.18
C ASN A 131 14.17 -15.34 2.59
N LYS A 132 14.45 -14.22 1.90
CA LYS A 132 15.61 -13.37 2.21
C LYS A 132 15.49 -12.64 3.54
N LEU A 133 14.27 -12.26 3.93
CA LEU A 133 14.00 -11.42 5.10
C LEU A 133 13.50 -12.21 6.32
N ASN A 134 13.45 -13.54 6.20
CA ASN A 134 12.92 -14.46 7.22
C ASN A 134 11.48 -14.11 7.64
N LEU A 135 10.63 -13.82 6.67
CA LEU A 135 9.21 -13.55 6.85
C LEU A 135 8.39 -14.81 6.54
N SER A 136 7.15 -14.85 7.01
CA SER A 136 6.20 -15.91 6.66
C SER A 136 4.92 -15.29 6.14
N ILE A 137 4.45 -15.75 4.97
CA ILE A 137 3.13 -15.38 4.45
C ILE A 137 2.08 -15.97 5.39
N ILE A 138 1.08 -15.17 5.74
CA ILE A 138 -0.05 -15.58 6.58
C ILE A 138 -1.37 -15.24 5.87
N ASP A 139 -2.42 -15.97 6.21
CA ASP A 139 -3.75 -15.70 5.66
C ASP A 139 -4.24 -14.30 6.07
N GLY A 140 -4.81 -13.59 5.10
CA GLY A 140 -5.48 -12.33 5.33
C GLY A 140 -5.68 -11.54 4.05
N SER A 141 -6.73 -10.74 4.05
CA SER A 141 -7.02 -9.73 3.02
C SER A 141 -7.16 -8.36 3.68
N PRO A 142 -7.03 -7.26 2.91
CA PRO A 142 -7.37 -5.93 3.40
C PRO A 142 -8.82 -5.89 3.88
N GLU A 143 -9.02 -5.57 5.15
CA GLU A 143 -10.32 -5.51 5.80
C GLU A 143 -10.46 -4.24 6.65
N LEU A 144 -11.68 -3.70 6.68
CA LEU A 144 -12.00 -2.55 7.51
C LEU A 144 -11.91 -2.94 8.98
N THR A 145 -11.15 -2.16 9.74
CA THR A 145 -11.05 -2.28 11.19
C THR A 145 -11.18 -0.90 11.81
N VAL A 146 -11.90 -0.81 12.93
CA VAL A 146 -11.97 0.44 13.71
C VAL A 146 -10.57 0.92 14.10
N HIS A 147 -9.66 0.00 14.41
CA HIS A 147 -8.27 0.33 14.73
C HIS A 147 -7.56 1.01 13.55
N GLY A 148 -7.59 0.41 12.36
CA GLY A 148 -6.93 0.94 11.17
C GLY A 148 -7.53 2.26 10.71
N LEU A 149 -8.84 2.39 10.71
CA LEU A 149 -9.51 3.64 10.37
C LEU A 149 -9.10 4.78 11.30
N ASN A 150 -9.07 4.54 12.62
CA ASN A 150 -8.60 5.52 13.59
C ASN A 150 -7.12 5.89 13.38
N LYS A 151 -6.25 4.92 13.08
CA LYS A 151 -4.83 5.17 12.74
C LYS A 151 -4.68 5.99 11.45
N LEU A 152 -5.54 5.77 10.47
CA LEU A 152 -5.60 6.52 9.22
C LEU A 152 -6.23 7.92 9.39
N GLY A 153 -6.77 8.24 10.57
CA GLY A 153 -7.35 9.55 10.89
C GLY A 153 -8.85 9.65 10.65
N LEU A 154 -9.51 8.55 10.28
CA LEU A 154 -10.95 8.45 10.18
C LEU A 154 -11.52 8.01 11.54
N LYS A 155 -11.98 8.98 12.34
CA LYS A 155 -12.52 8.71 13.69
C LYS A 155 -13.90 8.07 13.59
N VAL A 156 -13.96 6.76 13.77
CA VAL A 156 -15.20 5.98 13.77
C VAL A 156 -15.24 5.04 14.97
N ASP A 157 -16.43 4.89 15.54
CA ASP A 157 -16.68 3.96 16.64
C ASP A 157 -17.18 2.59 16.13
N VAL A 158 -17.88 2.58 14.98
CA VAL A 158 -18.47 1.39 14.37
C VAL A 158 -18.33 1.46 12.85
N ILE A 159 -18.03 0.33 12.22
CA ILE A 159 -18.01 0.21 10.76
C ILE A 159 -19.46 0.13 10.25
N SER A 160 -19.81 1.05 9.36
CA SER A 160 -21.08 1.12 8.65
C SER A 160 -20.89 0.90 7.15
N GLU A 161 -21.98 0.73 6.41
CA GLU A 161 -21.97 0.54 4.95
C GLU A 161 -21.19 1.64 4.21
N ASN A 162 -21.25 2.89 4.68
CA ASN A 162 -20.60 4.04 4.05
C ASN A 162 -19.11 4.18 4.44
N THR A 163 -18.58 3.35 5.33
CA THR A 163 -17.23 3.52 5.87
C THR A 163 -16.15 3.32 4.81
N GLY A 164 -16.38 2.40 3.86
CA GLY A 164 -15.50 2.23 2.70
C GLY A 164 -15.43 3.48 1.82
N ASP A 165 -16.57 4.11 1.54
CA ASP A 165 -16.64 5.32 0.73
C ASP A 165 -15.96 6.51 1.40
N LEU A 166 -16.12 6.65 2.73
CA LEU A 166 -15.43 7.67 3.51
C LEU A 166 -13.90 7.50 3.44
N LEU A 167 -13.42 6.26 3.49
CA LEU A 167 -11.99 5.96 3.37
C LEU A 167 -11.43 6.26 1.97
N VAL A 168 -12.20 5.95 0.92
CA VAL A 168 -11.85 6.33 -0.46
C VAL A 168 -11.84 7.86 -0.59
N GLY A 169 -12.85 8.55 -0.05
CA GLY A 169 -12.91 10.01 -0.02
C GLY A 169 -11.71 10.64 0.70
N LEU A 170 -11.29 10.06 1.84
CA LEU A 170 -10.08 10.47 2.55
C LEU A 170 -8.83 10.33 1.67
N THR A 171 -8.69 9.21 0.96
CA THR A 171 -7.56 8.95 0.05
C THR A 171 -7.50 10.01 -1.07
N ILE A 172 -8.65 10.32 -1.70
CA ILE A 172 -8.79 11.31 -2.78
C ILE A 172 -8.55 12.74 -2.27
N SER A 173 -8.92 13.06 -1.03
CA SER A 173 -8.78 14.42 -0.49
C SER A 173 -7.34 14.96 -0.52
N THR A 174 -6.36 14.05 -0.55
CA THR A 174 -4.93 14.35 -0.71
C THR A 174 -4.59 14.93 -2.08
N GLU A 175 -5.32 14.56 -3.13
CA GLU A 175 -5.12 15.12 -4.48
C GLU A 175 -5.68 16.55 -4.58
N LEU A 176 -6.85 16.79 -3.98
CA LEU A 176 -7.60 18.05 -4.15
C LEU A 176 -6.93 19.27 -3.49
N ASN A 177 -6.02 19.04 -2.55
CA ASN A 177 -5.35 20.10 -1.80
C ASN A 177 -3.87 20.28 -2.18
N SER A 178 -3.40 19.60 -3.25
CA SER A 178 -1.97 19.49 -3.62
C SER A 178 -1.49 20.60 -4.55
#